data_AF-A0A7Y5GB36-F1
#
_entry.id   AF-A0A7Y5GB36-F1
#
_cell.length_a   1.000
_cell.length_b   1.000
_cell.length_c   1.000
_cell.angle_alpha   90.00
_cell.angle_beta   90.00
_cell.angle_gamma   90.00
#
_symmetry.space_group_name_H-M   'P 1'
#
loop_
_entity.id
_entity.type
_entity.pdbx_description
1 polymer ?
#
loop_
_entity_poly.entity_id
_entity_poly.type
_entity_poly.pdbx_seq_one_letter_code
_entity_poly.pdbx_strand_id
1 'polypeptide(L)'
;MQSIIKFLLPAVPFQYMLGSFKRRRLTMIITMGGFALVIFVYTAVLMMSYGVEKTLATGGSEQNVVVARKSSQGEISSIIDGDAVNVILTLPQIAKDDNGRTLA
;
A
#
# COMPACT_ATOMS: atom_id res chain seq x y z
N MET A 1 59.50 -3.22 0.35
CA MET A 1 58.64 -4.39 0.66
C MET A 1 57.25 -4.02 1.18
N GLN A 2 57.06 -2.85 1.81
CA GLN A 2 55.77 -2.38 2.35
C GLN A 2 54.75 -1.89 1.28
N SER A 3 55.21 -1.44 0.09
CA SER A 3 54.32 -0.88 -0.94
C SER A 3 53.49 -1.90 -1.74
N ILE A 4 53.90 -3.16 -1.81
CA ILE A 4 53.20 -4.19 -2.62
C ILE A 4 51.94 -4.69 -1.89
N ILE A 5 51.97 -4.72 -0.55
CA ILE A 5 50.84 -5.16 0.28
C ILE A 5 49.68 -4.16 0.21
N LYS A 6 49.97 -2.85 0.15
CA LYS A 6 48.95 -1.78 0.18
C LYS A 6 48.07 -1.73 -1.09
N PHE A 7 48.54 -2.28 -2.21
CA PHE A 7 47.84 -2.27 -3.51
C PHE A 7 46.92 -3.49 -3.73
N LEU A 8 47.15 -4.61 -3.04
CA LEU A 8 46.34 -5.84 -3.19
C LEU A 8 45.12 -5.91 -2.24
N LEU A 9 44.97 -4.94 -1.33
CA LEU A 9 44.07 -5.06 -0.18
C LEU A 9 42.54 -4.94 -0.41
N PRO A 10 41.97 -4.35 -1.48
CA PRO A 10 40.51 -4.24 -1.58
C PRO A 10 39.82 -5.50 -2.12
N ALA A 11 40.51 -6.34 -2.90
CA ALA A 11 39.89 -7.47 -3.61
C ALA A 11 40.05 -8.82 -2.89
N VAL A 12 41.17 -9.04 -2.19
CA VAL A 12 41.45 -10.27 -1.44
C VAL A 12 40.40 -10.59 -0.37
N PRO A 13 39.92 -9.64 0.47
CA PRO A 13 38.94 -9.96 1.49
C PRO A 13 37.60 -10.41 0.89
N PHE A 14 37.14 -9.80 -0.20
CA PHE A 14 35.86 -10.15 -0.82
C PHE A 14 35.89 -11.57 -1.42
N GLN A 15 36.99 -11.93 -2.09
CA GLN A 15 37.18 -13.29 -2.62
C GLN A 15 37.21 -14.35 -1.50
N TYR A 16 37.80 -14.01 -0.35
CA TYR A 16 37.80 -14.88 0.83
C TYR A 16 36.40 -15.03 1.44
N MET A 17 35.66 -13.92 1.55
CA MET A 17 34.26 -13.90 2.02
C MET A 17 33.35 -14.78 1.15
N LEU A 18 33.49 -14.71 -0.18
CA LEU A 18 32.75 -15.60 -1.09
C LEU A 18 33.14 -17.08 -0.94
N GLY A 19 34.42 -17.36 -0.69
CA GLY A 19 34.91 -18.72 -0.43
C GLY A 19 34.31 -19.33 0.85
N SER A 20 34.09 -18.52 1.89
CA SER A 20 33.46 -18.95 3.15
C SER A 20 31.98 -19.30 2.98
N PHE A 21 31.24 -18.65 2.07
CA PHE A 21 29.85 -19.03 1.79
C PHE A 21 29.73 -20.47 1.29
N LYS A 22 30.69 -20.93 0.47
CA LYS A 22 30.68 -22.29 -0.08
C LYS A 22 30.97 -23.37 0.96
N ARG A 23 31.76 -23.06 1.99
CA ARG A 23 32.13 -23.98 3.08
C ARG A 23 31.08 -24.09 4.19
N ARG A 24 30.24 -23.07 4.39
CA ARG A 24 29.19 -23.03 5.44
C ARG A 24 27.81 -22.67 4.88
N ARG A 25 27.45 -23.26 3.73
CA ARG A 25 26.20 -22.96 3.00
C ARG A 25 24.95 -23.15 3.86
N LEU A 26 24.90 -24.22 4.66
CA LEU A 26 23.70 -24.55 5.44
C LEU A 26 23.37 -23.48 6.48
N THR A 27 24.33 -23.16 7.37
CA THR A 27 24.13 -22.15 8.41
C THR A 27 23.87 -20.76 7.81
N MET A 28 24.56 -20.42 6.71
CA MET A 28 24.36 -19.17 5.99
C MET A 28 22.92 -19.04 5.45
N ILE A 29 22.40 -20.09 4.80
CA ILE A 29 21.04 -20.11 4.26
C ILE A 29 20.02 -19.99 5.39
N ILE A 30 20.22 -20.67 6.53
CA ILE A 30 19.30 -20.58 7.67
C ILE A 30 19.25 -19.14 8.23
N THR A 31 20.41 -18.51 8.45
CA THR A 31 20.47 -17.13 8.94
C THR A 31 19.88 -16.13 7.94
N MET A 32 20.27 -16.22 6.67
CA MET A 32 19.75 -15.34 5.62
C MET A 32 18.26 -15.58 5.36
N GLY A 33 17.79 -16.82 5.49
CA GLY A 33 16.37 -17.18 5.42
C GLY A 33 15.57 -16.58 6.58
N GLY A 34 16.11 -16.61 7.80
CA GLY A 34 15.52 -15.92 8.94
C GLY A 34 15.36 -14.42 8.69
N PHE A 35 16.40 -13.75 8.21
CA PHE A 35 16.31 -12.33 7.84
C PHE A 35 15.32 -12.07 6.71
N ALA A 36 15.33 -12.89 5.65
CA ALA A 36 14.43 -12.76 4.52
C ALA A 36 12.96 -12.89 4.95
N LEU A 37 12.66 -13.86 5.82
CA LEU A 37 11.31 -14.04 6.36
C LEU A 37 10.85 -12.82 7.17
N VAL A 38 11.72 -12.28 8.03
CA VAL A 38 11.40 -11.08 8.83
C VAL A 38 11.13 -9.87 7.92
N ILE A 39 12.00 -9.62 6.93
CA ILE A 39 11.83 -8.50 5.99
C ILE A 39 10.54 -8.67 5.17
N PHE A 40 10.22 -9.89 4.75
CA PHE A 40 8.99 -10.20 4.02
C PHE A 40 7.75 -9.84 4.83
N VAL A 41 7.65 -10.33 6.07
CA VAL A 41 6.50 -10.05 6.94
C VAL A 41 6.41 -8.55 7.25
N TYR A 42 7.53 -7.92 7.57
CA TYR A 42 7.57 -6.49 7.87
C TYR A 42 7.06 -5.65 6.68
N THR A 43 7.53 -5.96 5.48
CA THR A 43 7.11 -5.27 4.26
C THR A 43 5.62 -5.53 3.95
N ALA A 44 5.14 -6.76 4.15
CA ALA A 44 3.73 -7.10 3.95
C ALA A 44 2.80 -6.29 4.87
N VAL A 45 3.17 -6.09 6.14
CA VAL A 45 2.38 -5.28 7.08
C VAL A 45 2.39 -3.80 6.67
N LEU A 46 3.53 -3.27 6.23
CA LEU A 46 3.61 -1.89 5.71
C LEU A 46 2.72 -1.71 4.47
N MET A 47 2.74 -2.67 3.54
CA MET A 47 1.87 -2.66 2.36
C MET A 47 0.40 -2.76 2.73
N MET A 48 0.04 -3.57 3.74
CA MET A 48 -1.35 -3.66 4.21
C MET A 48 -1.80 -2.33 4.82
N SER A 49 -0.97 -1.71 5.65
CA SER A 49 -1.26 -0.39 6.24
C SER A 49 -1.50 0.65 5.16
N TYR A 50 -0.62 0.72 4.17
CA TYR A 50 -0.74 1.65 3.04
C TYR A 50 -1.98 1.34 2.19
N GLY A 51 -2.27 0.06 1.94
CA GLY A 51 -3.46 -0.35 1.19
C GLY A 51 -4.76 0.05 1.89
N VAL A 52 -4.85 -0.17 3.20
CA VAL A 52 -6.02 0.21 4.02
C VAL A 52 -6.19 1.73 4.06
N GLU A 53 -5.11 2.48 4.30
CA GLU A 53 -5.17 3.95 4.28
C GLU A 53 -5.65 4.47 2.93
N LYS A 54 -5.14 3.91 1.83
CA LYS A 54 -5.52 4.30 0.47
C LYS A 54 -6.98 3.99 0.16
N THR A 55 -7.52 2.85 0.58
CA THR A 55 -8.94 2.53 0.35
C THR A 55 -9.87 3.39 1.21
N LEU A 56 -9.49 3.67 2.46
CA LEU A 56 -10.24 4.59 3.32
C LEU A 56 -10.23 6.02 2.77
N ALA A 57 -9.10 6.51 2.28
CA ALA A 57 -8.99 7.83 1.65
C ALA A 57 -9.80 7.92 0.34
N THR A 58 -9.88 6.83 -0.43
CA THR A 58 -10.65 6.81 -1.69
C THR A 58 -12.16 6.71 -1.45
N GLY A 59 -12.59 6.01 -0.39
CA GLY A 59 -14.00 5.92 -0.02
C GLY A 59 -14.63 7.24 0.42
N GLY A 60 -13.80 8.18 0.90
CA GLY A 60 -14.20 9.52 1.33
C GLY A 60 -13.59 10.64 0.47
N SER A 61 -13.64 10.53 -0.86
CA SER A 61 -13.29 11.66 -1.74
C SER A 61 -14.08 12.91 -1.32
N GLU A 62 -13.43 14.07 -1.20
CA GLU A 62 -14.12 15.35 -0.89
C GLU A 62 -15.24 15.68 -1.88
N GLN A 63 -15.22 15.06 -3.05
CA GLN A 63 -16.22 15.22 -4.11
C GLN A 63 -17.43 14.28 -3.97
N ASN A 64 -17.38 13.31 -3.05
CA ASN A 64 -18.45 12.35 -2.82
C ASN A 64 -19.27 12.79 -1.60
N VAL A 65 -20.58 12.97 -1.79
CA VAL A 65 -21.51 13.35 -0.73
C VAL A 65 -22.37 12.15 -0.35
N VAL A 66 -22.42 11.82 0.94
CA VAL A 66 -23.28 10.75 1.47
C VAL A 66 -24.63 11.32 1.90
N VAL A 67 -25.72 10.85 1.31
CA VAL A 67 -27.09 11.25 1.66
C VAL A 67 -27.80 10.11 2.38
N ALA A 68 -28.28 10.34 3.60
CA ALA A 68 -29.02 9.36 4.39
C ALA A 68 -30.42 9.88 4.75
N ARG A 69 -31.41 8.98 4.77
CA ARG A 69 -32.77 9.32 5.21
C ARG A 69 -32.77 9.67 6.70
N LYS A 70 -33.41 10.78 7.06
CA LYS A 70 -33.63 11.18 8.46
C LYS A 70 -34.34 10.03 9.19
N SER A 71 -33.69 9.48 10.23
CA SER A 71 -34.06 8.29 11.03
C SER A 71 -33.52 6.92 10.57
N SER A 72 -32.61 6.84 9.61
CA SER A 72 -31.90 5.57 9.33
C SER A 72 -30.78 5.35 10.34
N GLN A 73 -30.60 4.11 10.81
CA GLN A 73 -29.53 3.74 11.75
C GLN A 73 -28.21 3.37 11.03
N GLY A 74 -28.24 3.33 9.69
CA GLY A 74 -27.12 2.95 8.83
C GLY A 74 -27.57 2.78 7.38
N GLU A 75 -26.60 2.59 6.48
CA GLU A 75 -26.79 2.48 5.02
C GLU A 75 -27.87 1.46 4.64
N ILE A 76 -27.87 0.29 5.28
CA ILE A 76 -28.81 -0.82 5.02
C ILE A 76 -30.26 -0.41 5.27
N SER A 77 -30.51 0.50 6.23
CA SER A 77 -31.85 0.98 6.56
C SER A 77 -32.24 2.27 5.82
N SER A 78 -31.33 2.82 5.02
CA SER A 78 -31.51 4.08 4.31
C SER A 78 -32.14 3.86 2.93
N ILE A 79 -33.39 3.41 2.90
CA ILE A 79 -34.17 3.33 1.66
C ILE A 79 -34.64 4.75 1.30
N ILE A 80 -34.13 5.28 0.19
CA ILE A 80 -34.52 6.57 -0.39
C ILE A 80 -35.47 6.30 -1.56
N ASP A 81 -36.63 6.94 -1.57
CA ASP A 81 -37.62 6.83 -2.64
C ASP A 81 -37.12 7.50 -3.94
N GLY A 82 -37.53 6.99 -5.11
CA GLY A 82 -37.05 7.47 -6.40
C GLY A 82 -37.37 8.95 -6.66
N ASP A 83 -38.49 9.44 -6.13
CA ASP A 83 -38.85 10.86 -6.17
C ASP A 83 -37.88 11.73 -5.38
N ALA A 84 -37.42 11.24 -4.22
CA ALA A 84 -36.43 11.94 -3.41
C ALA A 84 -35.04 11.93 -4.08
N VAL A 85 -34.68 10.85 -4.78
CA VAL A 85 -33.46 10.80 -5.59
C VAL A 85 -33.47 11.85 -6.70
N ASN A 86 -34.58 12.00 -7.43
CA ASN A 86 -34.70 13.03 -8.47
C ASN A 86 -34.54 14.44 -7.91
N VAL A 87 -35.14 14.73 -6.74
CA VAL A 87 -34.94 16.03 -6.08
C VAL A 87 -33.47 16.24 -5.74
N ILE A 88 -32.80 15.23 -5.18
CA ILE A 88 -31.36 15.31 -4.85
C ILE A 88 -30.54 15.61 -6.10
N LEU A 89 -30.75 14.90 -7.21
CA LEU A 89 -30.03 15.08 -8.48
C LEU A 89 -30.21 16.47 -9.11
N THR A 90 -31.30 17.18 -8.79
CA THR A 90 -31.53 18.54 -9.28
C THR A 90 -30.82 19.64 -8.49
N LEU A 91 -30.15 19.31 -7.36
CA LEU A 91 -29.43 20.32 -6.60
C LEU A 91 -28.27 20.92 -7.43
N PRO A 92 -28.06 22.25 -7.34
CA PRO A 92 -27.04 22.94 -8.11
C PRO A 92 -25.60 22.60 -7.69
N GLN A 93 -25.44 21.89 -6.57
CA GLN A 93 -24.16 21.54 -5.96
C GLN A 93 -23.59 20.20 -6.46
N ILE A 94 -24.36 19.43 -7.23
CA ILE A 94 -23.93 18.13 -7.76
C ILE A 94 -23.13 18.34 -9.04
N ALA A 95 -21.93 17.75 -9.09
CA ALA A 95 -21.06 17.82 -10.25
C ALA A 95 -21.72 17.15 -11.47
N LYS A 96 -21.57 17.77 -12.64
CA LYS A 96 -22.08 17.26 -13.92
C LYS A 96 -20.89 16.91 -14.81
N ASP A 97 -21.01 15.80 -15.52
CA ASP A 97 -20.07 15.40 -16.57
C ASP A 97 -20.13 16.36 -17.77
N ASP A 98 -19.15 16.27 -18.67
CA ASP A 98 -19.05 17.08 -19.90
C ASP A 98 -20.29 16.95 -20.81
N ASN A 99 -21.07 15.88 -20.62
CA ASN A 99 -22.32 15.60 -21.33
C ASN A 99 -23.58 16.13 -20.60
N GLY A 100 -23.42 16.91 -19.52
CA GLY A 100 -24.52 17.49 -18.74
C GLY A 100 -25.26 16.49 -17.84
N ARG A 101 -24.74 15.27 -17.69
CA ARG A 101 -25.28 14.21 -16.83
C ARG A 101 -24.74 14.39 -15.40
N THR A 102 -25.59 14.26 -14.39
CA THR A 102 -25.17 14.27 -12.98
C THR A 102 -24.25 13.10 -12.69
N LEU A 103 -23.10 13.38 -12.06
CA LEU A 103 -22.17 12.38 -11.54
C LEU A 103 -22.75 11.88 -10.21
N ALA A 104 -23.61 10.87 -10.29
CA ALA A 104 -24.28 10.24 -9.15
C ALA A 104 -24.13 8.72 -9.21
#